data_AF-D5TZW1-F1
#
_entry.id   AF-D5TZW1-F1
#
_cell.length_a   1.000
_cell.length_b   1.000
_cell.length_c   1.000
_cell.angle_alpha   90.00
_cell.angle_beta   90.00
_cell.angle_gamma   90.00
#
_symmetry.space_group_name_H-M   'P 1'
#
loop_
_entity.id
_entity.type
_entity.pdbx_description
1 polymer ?
#
loop_
_entity_poly.entity_id
_entity_poly.type
_entity_poly.pdbx_seq_one_letter_code
_entity_poly.pdbx_strand_id
1 'polypeptide(L)'
;MLMPVRYICGNCGYILSVFYEVGQDYYGVPTPEEVYRIHGGICPKCKHDLSMPTLNDIRITSARKYEAGVKMPVAGRKEVSIHH
;
A
#
# COMPACT_ATOMS: atom_id res chain seq x y z
N MET A 1 -3.00 -19.04 -1.42
CA MET A 1 -2.51 -18.21 -0.30
C MET A 1 -1.98 -16.92 -0.89
N LEU A 2 -2.53 -15.77 -0.53
CA LEU A 2 -2.03 -14.47 -0.99
C LEU A 2 -0.86 -14.04 -0.09
N MET A 3 0.19 -13.46 -0.68
CA MET A 3 1.31 -12.84 0.05
C MET A 3 1.18 -11.32 -0.08
N PRO A 4 0.35 -10.67 0.74
CA PRO A 4 0.08 -9.26 0.56
C PRO A 4 1.27 -8.41 1.03
N VAL A 5 1.67 -7.45 0.19
CA VAL A 5 2.65 -6.42 0.56
C VAL A 5 1.87 -5.15 0.91
N ARG A 6 2.18 -4.54 2.06
CA ARG A 6 1.54 -3.31 2.52
C ARG A 6 2.56 -2.19 2.62
N TYR A 7 2.23 -1.06 2.04
CA TYR A 7 2.96 0.18 2.20
C TYR A 7 2.26 0.99 3.28
N ILE A 8 2.96 1.29 4.36
CA ILE A 8 2.38 1.94 5.54
C ILE A 8 3.14 3.23 5.81
N CYS A 9 2.41 4.29 6.13
CA CYS A 9 2.99 5.54 6.61
C CYS A 9 3.70 5.29 7.94
N GLY A 10 5.00 5.53 7.98
CA GLY A 10 5.83 5.37 9.19
C GLY A 10 5.42 6.26 10.35
N ASN A 11 4.77 7.40 10.08
CA ASN A 11 4.33 8.34 11.12
C ASN A 11 2.99 7.96 11.76
N CYS A 12 1.95 7.69 10.96
CA CYS A 12 0.58 7.52 11.47
C CYS A 12 -0.02 6.12 11.29
N GLY A 13 0.72 5.18 10.68
CA GLY A 13 0.26 3.81 10.45
C GLY A 13 -0.81 3.68 9.34
N TYR A 14 -1.11 4.74 8.59
CA TYR A 14 -2.05 4.67 7.46
C TYR A 14 -1.52 3.76 6.35
N ILE A 15 -2.38 2.92 5.79
CA ILE A 15 -2.04 2.05 4.67
C ILE A 15 -2.11 2.87 3.38
N LEU A 16 -0.95 3.15 2.80
CA LEU A 16 -0.79 3.91 1.55
C LEU A 16 -1.18 3.08 0.33
N SER A 17 -0.86 1.79 0.35
CA SER A 17 -1.21 0.84 -0.72
C SER A 17 -1.12 -0.60 -0.20
N VAL A 18 -1.90 -1.50 -0.80
CA VAL A 18 -1.81 -2.94 -0.57
C VAL A 18 -1.73 -3.65 -1.90
N PHE A 19 -0.69 -4.44 -2.08
CA PHE A 19 -0.55 -5.34 -3.21
C PHE A 19 -0.97 -6.74 -2.76
N TYR A 20 -1.97 -7.33 -3.42
CA TYR A 20 -2.49 -8.67 -3.09
C TYR A 20 -2.02 -9.74 -4.07
N GLU A 21 -2.06 -9.45 -5.36
CA GLU A 21 -1.70 -10.35 -6.45
C GLU A 21 -1.30 -9.57 -7.72
N VAL A 22 -0.66 -10.27 -8.65
CA VAL A 22 -0.25 -9.72 -9.96
C VAL A 22 -1.47 -9.68 -10.89
N GLY A 23 -1.69 -8.55 -11.60
CA GLY A 23 -2.83 -8.32 -12.52
C GLY A 23 -2.48 -7.31 -13.63
N GLN A 24 -3.45 -6.97 -14.50
CA GLN A 24 -3.20 -6.19 -15.74
C GLN A 24 -2.48 -4.84 -15.54
N ASP A 25 -2.63 -4.19 -14.39
CA ASP A 25 -2.10 -2.85 -14.16
C ASP A 25 -0.67 -2.82 -13.57
N TYR A 26 -0.15 -3.96 -13.11
CA TYR A 26 1.18 -4.04 -12.50
C TYR A 26 1.89 -5.34 -12.88
N TYR A 27 3.06 -5.22 -13.52
CA TYR A 27 3.94 -6.35 -13.85
C TYR A 27 4.62 -6.99 -12.61
N GLY A 28 4.46 -6.39 -11.42
CA GLY A 28 5.06 -6.87 -10.18
C GLY A 28 4.64 -6.07 -8.94
N VAL A 29 5.31 -6.31 -7.82
CA VAL A 29 5.12 -5.57 -6.57
C VAL A 29 5.61 -4.13 -6.77
N PRO A 30 4.79 -3.08 -6.51
CA PRO A 30 5.22 -1.69 -6.64
C PRO A 30 6.45 -1.41 -5.78
N THR A 31 7.42 -0.68 -6.30
CA THR A 31 8.55 -0.23 -5.49
C THR A 31 8.09 0.83 -4.47
N PRO A 32 8.78 0.98 -3.33
CA PRO A 32 8.50 2.07 -2.41
C PRO A 32 8.53 3.46 -3.07
N GLU A 33 9.40 3.65 -4.06
CA GLU A 33 9.51 4.89 -4.84
C GLU A 33 8.26 5.17 -5.69
N GLU A 34 7.71 4.15 -6.36
CA GLU A 34 6.46 4.29 -7.10
C GLU A 34 5.30 4.68 -6.17
N VAL A 35 5.19 4.05 -5.00
CA VAL A 35 4.16 4.38 -4.01
C VAL A 35 4.36 5.80 -3.49
N TYR A 36 5.59 6.21 -3.20
CA TYR A 36 5.92 7.58 -2.81
C TYR A 36 5.46 8.60 -3.86
N ARG A 37 5.76 8.34 -5.14
CA ARG A 37 5.40 9.23 -6.25
C ARG A 37 3.90 9.32 -6.48
N ILE A 38 3.16 8.21 -6.33
CA ILE A 38 1.69 8.19 -6.43
C ILE A 38 1.04 9.12 -5.40
N HIS A 39 1.61 9.21 -4.19
CA HIS A 39 1.11 10.07 -3.12
C HIS A 39 1.76 11.47 -3.10
N GLY A 40 2.59 11.81 -4.09
CA GLY A 40 3.26 13.11 -4.17
C GLY A 40 4.19 13.40 -2.98
N GLY A 41 4.70 12.35 -2.33
CA GLY A 41 5.56 12.47 -1.15
C GLY A 41 4.88 12.91 0.14
N ILE A 42 3.54 13.02 0.19
CA ILE A 42 2.82 13.45 1.39
C ILE A 42 1.79 12.40 1.80
N CYS A 43 1.72 12.06 3.09
CA CYS A 43 0.70 11.15 3.59
C CYS A 43 -0.70 11.77 3.44
N PRO A 44 -1.65 11.10 2.76
CA PRO A 44 -2.98 11.67 2.55
C PRO A 44 -3.78 11.81 3.85
N LYS A 45 -3.48 10.99 4.88
CA LYS A 45 -4.15 11.01 6.19
C LYS A 45 -3.57 12.03 7.15
N CYS A 46 -2.27 11.95 7.48
CA CYS A 46 -1.68 12.80 8.51
C CYS A 46 -0.93 14.03 7.98
N LYS A 47 -0.86 14.20 6.65
CA LYS A 47 -0.18 15.32 5.96
C LYS A 47 1.32 15.46 6.27
N HIS A 48 1.93 14.42 6.83
CA HIS A 48 3.37 14.38 7.05
C HIS A 48 4.09 13.94 5.78
N ASP A 49 5.31 14.43 5.60
CA ASP A 49 6.17 14.02 4.50
C ASP A 49 6.47 12.52 4.60
N LEU A 50 6.36 11.83 3.48
CA LEU A 50 6.78 10.45 3.37
C LEU A 50 8.30 10.42 3.19
N SER A 51 8.94 9.39 3.72
CA SER A 51 10.35 9.11 3.50
C SER A 51 10.51 7.76 2.82
N MET A 52 11.63 7.58 2.12
CA MET A 52 11.98 6.26 1.60
C MET A 52 12.27 5.31 2.78
N PRO A 53 11.66 4.12 2.82
CA PRO A 53 11.92 3.18 3.90
C PRO A 53 13.34 2.63 3.82
N THR A 54 13.90 2.33 4.98
CA THR A 54 15.15 1.58 5.15
C THR A 54 14.86 0.09 5.40
N LEU A 55 15.89 -0.75 5.44
CA LEU A 55 15.72 -2.17 5.77
C LEU A 55 15.11 -2.38 7.17
N ASN A 56 15.33 -1.46 8.11
CA ASN A 56 14.79 -1.54 9.47
C ASN A 56 13.26 -1.32 9.52
N ASP A 57 12.69 -0.72 8.48
CA ASP A 57 11.26 -0.43 8.39
C ASP A 57 10.46 -1.62 7.83
N ILE A 58 11.15 -2.63 7.30
CA ILE A 58 10.53 -3.82 6.70
C ILE A 58 10.17 -4.82 7.80
N ARG A 59 8.89 -5.19 7.85
CA ARG A 59 8.37 -6.19 8.79
C ARG A 59 7.77 -7.37 8.04
N ILE A 60 8.36 -8.55 8.22
CA ILE A 60 7.86 -9.81 7.66
C ILE A 60 7.11 -10.56 8.76
N THR A 61 5.88 -10.95 8.50
CA THR A 61 5.03 -11.68 9.46
C THR A 61 4.41 -12.92 8.83
N SER A 62 4.16 -13.94 9.65
CA SER A 62 3.51 -15.18 9.20
C SER A 62 2.00 -14.98 8.98
N ALA A 63 1.46 -15.58 7.93
CA ALA A 63 0.03 -15.48 7.57
C ALA A 63 -0.95 -15.82 8.71
N ARG A 64 -0.60 -16.75 9.62
CA ARG A 64 -1.45 -17.10 10.78
C ARG A 64 -1.75 -15.93 11.72
N LYS A 65 -0.89 -14.91 11.78
CA LYS A 65 -1.14 -13.68 12.55
C LYS A 65 -1.92 -12.62 11.76
N TYR A 66 -2.02 -12.78 10.44
CA TYR A 66 -2.59 -11.79 9.53
C TYR A 66 -4.13 -11.79 9.54
N GLU A 67 -4.75 -12.96 9.65
CA GLU A 67 -6.21 -13.12 9.60
C GLU A 67 -6.92 -12.54 10.85
N ALA A 68 -6.25 -12.50 11.99
CA ALA A 68 -6.83 -12.07 13.26
C ALA A 68 -7.05 -10.54 13.38
N GLY A 69 -6.48 -9.72 12.49
CA GLY A 69 -6.44 -8.26 12.66
C GLY A 69 -6.99 -7.42 11.49
N VAL A 70 -7.49 -8.03 10.42
CA VAL A 70 -7.76 -7.31 9.15
C VAL A 70 -9.22 -7.44 8.75
N LYS A 71 -10.04 -6.43 9.10
CA LYS A 71 -11.27 -6.15 8.36
C LYS A 71 -10.85 -5.55 7.02
N MET A 72 -10.91 -6.32 5.94
CA MET A 72 -10.57 -5.84 4.59
C MET A 72 -11.63 -4.82 4.14
N PRO A 73 -11.27 -3.55 3.84
CA PRO A 73 -12.15 -2.74 3.02
C PRO A 73 -12.04 -3.26 1.59
N VAL A 74 -13.16 -3.78 1.07
CA VAL A 74 -13.33 -4.12 -0.35
C VAL A 74 -13.06 -2.83 -1.12
N ALA A 75 -12.00 -2.80 -1.93
CA ALA A 75 -11.68 -1.67 -2.77
C ALA A 75 -12.84 -1.46 -3.76
N GLY A 76 -13.64 -0.43 -3.51
CA GLY A 76 -14.63 0.04 -4.49
C GLY A 76 -13.90 0.47 -5.75
N ARG A 77 -14.23 -0.15 -6.88
CA ARG A 77 -13.89 0.36 -8.21
C ARG A 77 -14.37 1.81 -8.28
N LYS A 78 -13.45 2.77 -8.39
CA LYS A 78 -13.79 4.07 -8.97
C LYS A 78 -13.48 3.94 -10.45
N GLU A 79 -14.52 3.73 -11.25
CA GLU A 79 -14.47 3.97 -12.69
C GLU A 79 -14.15 5.45 -12.89
N VAL A 80 -12.93 5.74 -13.35
CA VAL A 80 -12.58 7.08 -13.83
C VAL A 80 -13.13 7.18 -15.25
N SER A 81 -14.33 7.75 -15.39
CA SER A 81 -14.88 8.12 -16.70
C SER A 81 -14.12 9.33 -17.23
N ILE A 82 -13.24 9.11 -18.21
CA ILE A 82 -12.67 10.16 -19.04
C ILE A 82 -13.68 10.51 -20.14
N HIS A 83 -14.42 11.59 -19.94
CA HIS A 83 -15.22 12.20 -21.01
C HIS A 83 -14.27 12.82 -22.04
N HIS A 84 -14.46 12.42 -23.30
CA HIS A 84 -13.83 13.00 -24.48
C HIS A 84 -14.50 14.33 -24.84
#